data_AF-A0A933UTV9-F1
#
_entry.id   AF-A0A933UTV9-F1
#
_cell.length_a   1.000
_cell.length_b   1.000
_cell.length_c   1.000
_cell.angle_alpha   90.00
_cell.angle_beta   90.00
_cell.angle_gamma   90.00
#
_symmetry.space_group_name_H-M   'P 1'
#
loop_
_entity.id
_entity.type
_entity.pdbx_description
1 polymer ?
#
loop_
_entity_poly.entity_id
_entity_poly.type
_entity_poly.pdbx_seq_one_letter_code
_entity_poly.pdbx_strand_id
1 'polypeptide(L)'
;MADDKGEFRQLKAQQRFLDEIEQGIRFANRELITKQVPGLDREKILALAVSVGRLRARYLEAALRLGADEHGEVPSADKLEGLARCRVHYEEARQAFEALRYAIERGYIDVQELQPGAKA
;
A
#
# COMPACT_ATOMS: atom_id res chain seq x y z
N MET A 1 28.80 -31.95 -19.76
CA MET A 1 28.70 -30.87 -20.77
C MET A 1 27.42 -30.89 -21.60
N ALA A 2 26.73 -32.03 -21.81
CA ALA A 2 25.40 -32.06 -22.46
C ALA A 2 24.24 -31.69 -21.50
N ASP A 3 24.41 -32.00 -20.22
CA ASP A 3 23.45 -31.77 -19.13
C ASP A 3 23.19 -30.27 -18.86
N ASP A 4 24.28 -29.49 -18.81
CA ASP A 4 24.30 -28.04 -18.58
C ASP A 4 23.49 -27.24 -19.64
N LYS A 5 23.44 -27.71 -20.89
CA LYS A 5 22.63 -27.10 -21.96
C LYS A 5 21.14 -27.42 -21.85
N GLY A 6 20.77 -28.53 -21.21
CA GLY A 6 19.39 -28.91 -20.91
C GLY A 6 18.83 -28.01 -19.80
N GLU A 7 19.56 -27.94 -18.69
CA GLU A 7 19.22 -27.12 -17.53
C GLU A 7 19.10 -25.63 -17.91
N PHE A 8 20.06 -25.09 -18.67
CA PHE A 8 20.00 -23.70 -19.13
C PHE A 8 18.78 -23.38 -20.01
N ARG A 9 18.36 -24.32 -20.87
CA ARG A 9 17.15 -24.16 -21.70
C ARG A 9 15.89 -24.18 -20.85
N GLN A 10 15.85 -25.04 -19.84
CA GLN A 10 14.73 -25.13 -18.91
C GLN A 10 14.59 -23.86 -18.06
N LEU A 11 15.70 -23.32 -17.53
CA LEU A 11 15.71 -22.06 -16.80
C LEU A 11 15.21 -20.88 -17.66
N LYS A 12 15.64 -20.81 -18.92
CA LYS A 12 15.13 -19.78 -19.86
C LYS A 12 13.64 -19.92 -20.15
N ALA A 13 13.14 -21.15 -20.31
CA ALA A 13 11.71 -21.38 -20.53
C ALA A 13 10.89 -20.99 -19.30
N GLN A 14 11.37 -21.33 -18.10
CA GLN A 14 10.76 -20.92 -16.84
C GLN A 14 10.73 -19.40 -16.69
N GLN A 15 11.85 -18.70 -16.97
CA GLN A 15 11.89 -17.25 -16.89
C GLN A 15 10.88 -16.60 -17.84
N ARG A 16 10.81 -17.04 -19.10
CA ARG A 16 9.84 -16.53 -20.08
C ARG A 16 8.40 -16.72 -19.62
N PHE A 17 8.08 -17.90 -19.08
CA PHE A 17 6.75 -18.18 -18.56
C PHE A 17 6.40 -17.26 -17.38
N LEU A 18 7.34 -17.02 -16.47
CA LEU A 18 7.14 -16.08 -15.36
C LEU A 18 6.95 -14.65 -15.88
N ASP A 19 7.71 -14.22 -16.88
CA ASP A 19 7.58 -12.91 -17.50
C ASP A 19 6.20 -12.74 -18.17
N GLU A 20 5.70 -13.76 -18.87
CA GLU A 20 4.37 -13.77 -19.49
C GLU A 20 3.25 -13.67 -18.44
N ILE A 21 3.36 -14.41 -17.33
CA ILE A 21 2.43 -14.30 -16.20
C ILE A 21 2.48 -12.90 -15.60
N GLU A 22 3.67 -12.34 -15.37
CA GLU A 22 3.82 -11.02 -14.79
C GLU A 22 3.21 -9.92 -15.67
N GLN A 23 3.35 -10.03 -16.99
CA GLN A 23 2.69 -9.15 -17.94
C GLN A 23 1.15 -9.28 -17.86
N GLY A 24 0.63 -10.50 -17.82
CA GLY A 24 -0.80 -10.76 -17.66
C GLY A 24 -1.37 -10.19 -16.36
N ILE A 25 -0.66 -10.37 -15.25
CA ILE A 25 -1.02 -9.80 -13.93
C ILE A 25 -1.04 -8.27 -14.00
N ARG A 26 -0.03 -7.65 -14.62
CA ARG A 26 0.03 -6.19 -14.74
C ARG A 26 -1.15 -5.65 -15.54
N PHE A 27 -1.46 -6.27 -16.69
CA PHE A 27 -2.58 -5.88 -17.53
C PHE A 27 -3.92 -6.00 -16.78
N ALA A 28 -4.19 -7.17 -16.19
CA ALA A 28 -5.42 -7.42 -15.46
C ALA A 28 -5.61 -6.46 -14.27
N ASN A 29 -4.56 -6.23 -13.47
CA ASN A 29 -4.65 -5.30 -12.34
C ASN A 29 -4.88 -3.86 -12.81
N ARG A 30 -4.24 -3.42 -13.90
CA ARG A 30 -4.49 -2.08 -14.46
C ARG A 30 -5.95 -1.90 -14.84
N GLU A 31 -6.53 -2.86 -15.56
CA GLU A 31 -7.94 -2.79 -15.98
C GLU A 31 -8.88 -2.80 -14.77
N LEU A 32 -8.67 -3.71 -13.82
CA LEU A 32 -9.52 -3.85 -12.64
C LEU A 32 -9.46 -2.63 -11.73
N ILE A 33 -8.26 -2.11 -11.44
CA ILE A 33 -8.08 -0.92 -10.59
C ILE A 33 -8.68 0.31 -11.25
N THR A 34 -8.42 0.53 -12.54
CA THR A 34 -8.96 1.69 -13.28
C THR A 34 -10.49 1.68 -13.29
N LYS A 35 -11.09 0.49 -13.45
CA LYS A 35 -12.54 0.32 -13.41
C LYS A 35 -13.12 0.58 -12.01
N GLN A 36 -12.45 0.12 -10.95
CA GLN A 36 -12.95 0.23 -9.58
C GLN A 36 -12.69 1.61 -8.95
N VAL A 37 -11.62 2.29 -9.38
CA VAL A 37 -11.17 3.58 -8.85
C VAL A 37 -11.00 4.58 -9.99
N PRO A 38 -12.11 5.04 -10.60
CA PRO A 38 -12.04 5.93 -11.75
C PRO A 38 -11.47 7.30 -11.39
N GLY A 39 -10.68 7.85 -12.31
CA GLY A 39 -10.06 9.17 -12.17
C GLY A 39 -9.11 9.24 -10.97
N LEU A 40 -8.40 8.16 -10.64
CA LEU A 40 -7.29 8.23 -9.70
C LEU A 40 -6.30 9.27 -10.22
N ASP A 41 -5.96 10.25 -9.38
CA ASP A 41 -5.08 11.36 -9.71
C ASP A 41 -4.14 11.67 -8.54
N ARG A 42 -3.22 12.60 -8.76
CA ARG A 42 -2.28 13.05 -7.73
C ARG A 42 -2.98 13.57 -6.47
N GLU A 43 -4.11 14.26 -6.61
CA GLU A 43 -4.82 14.88 -5.48
C GLU A 43 -5.44 13.81 -4.57
N LYS A 44 -6.06 12.77 -5.14
CA LYS A 44 -6.61 11.64 -4.40
C LYS A 44 -5.53 10.84 -3.67
N ILE A 45 -4.39 10.62 -4.31
CA ILE A 45 -3.24 9.93 -3.68
C ILE A 45 -2.72 10.76 -2.49
N LEU A 46 -2.57 12.07 -2.67
CA LEU A 46 -2.16 12.97 -1.59
C LEU A 46 -3.19 13.01 -0.46
N ALA A 47 -4.48 13.01 -0.78
CA ALA A 47 -5.55 12.98 0.22
C ALA A 47 -5.47 11.71 1.10
N LEU A 48 -5.19 10.54 0.50
CA LEU A 48 -4.97 9.32 1.26
C LEU A 48 -3.72 9.43 2.16
N ALA A 49 -2.60 9.93 1.64
CA ALA A 49 -1.38 10.13 2.42
C ALA A 49 -1.61 11.07 3.63
N VAL A 50 -2.35 12.16 3.42
CA VAL A 50 -2.75 13.10 4.49
C VAL A 50 -3.65 12.41 5.51
N SER A 51 -4.59 11.56 5.08
CA SER A 51 -5.44 10.78 5.97
C SER A 51 -4.63 9.85 6.89
N VAL A 52 -3.64 9.13 6.33
CA VAL A 52 -2.70 8.32 7.11
C VAL A 52 -1.95 9.18 8.13
N GLY A 53 -1.48 10.37 7.72
CA GLY A 53 -0.82 11.32 8.61
C GLY A 53 -1.70 11.77 9.77
N ARG A 54 -2.98 12.07 9.52
CA ARG A 54 -3.95 12.45 10.56
C ARG A 54 -4.21 11.32 11.55
N LEU A 55 -4.33 10.08 11.06
CA LEU A 55 -4.53 8.90 11.92
C LEU A 55 -3.28 8.61 12.77
N ARG A 56 -2.09 8.77 12.18
CA ARG A 56 -0.81 8.69 12.91
C ARG A 56 -0.76 9.71 14.04
N ALA A 57 -1.11 10.97 13.78
CA ALA A 57 -1.12 12.02 14.78
C ALA A 57 -2.06 11.67 15.95
N ARG A 58 -3.27 11.17 15.66
CA ARG A 58 -4.24 10.74 16.69
C ARG A 58 -3.73 9.57 17.53
N TYR A 59 -3.08 8.58 16.90
CA TYR A 59 -2.51 7.45 17.62
C TYR A 59 -1.38 7.89 18.56
N LEU A 60 -0.47 8.72 18.06
CA LEU A 60 0.63 9.27 18.87
C LEU A 60 0.11 10.15 20.01
N GLU A 61 -0.89 10.99 19.77
CA GLU A 61 -1.55 11.79 20.79
C GLU A 61 -2.14 10.90 21.91
N ALA A 62 -2.87 9.85 21.55
CA ALA A 62 -3.43 8.91 22.52
C ALA A 62 -2.33 8.20 23.32
N ALA A 63 -1.25 7.78 22.67
CA ALA A 63 -0.11 7.14 23.32
C ALA A 63 0.62 8.07 24.31
N LEU A 64 0.80 9.33 23.94
CA LEU A 64 1.46 10.32 24.81
C LEU A 64 0.60 10.70 26.02
N ARG A 65 -0.73 10.78 25.87
CA ARG A 65 -1.65 11.05 26.99
C ARG A 65 -1.61 9.95 28.05
N LEU A 66 -1.48 8.68 27.65
CA LEU A 66 -1.31 7.57 28.59
C LEU A 66 -0.09 7.76 29.50
N GLY A 67 1.04 8.19 28.93
CA GLY A 67 2.27 8.42 29.70
C GLY A 67 2.25 9.69 30.56
N ALA A 68 1.37 10.65 30.26
CA ALA A 68 1.30 11.93 30.97
C ALA A 68 0.37 11.88 32.20
N ASP A 69 -0.69 11.09 32.15
CA ASP A 69 -1.71 11.03 33.19
C ASP A 69 -1.31 10.18 34.40
N GLU A 70 -0.23 9.39 34.30
CA GLU A 70 -0.01 8.27 35.20
C GLU A 70 1.38 8.37 35.82
N HIS A 71 1.41 8.82 37.08
CA HIS A 71 2.60 8.88 37.95
C HIS A 71 3.10 7.46 38.34
N GLY A 72 3.23 6.55 37.37
CA GLY A 72 3.59 5.15 37.58
C GLY A 72 2.42 4.19 37.84
N GLU A 73 1.18 4.66 37.69
CA GLU A 73 -0.01 3.80 37.74
C GLU A 73 -0.23 3.09 36.39
N VAL A 74 -0.95 1.96 36.42
CA VAL A 74 -1.29 1.20 35.20
C VAL A 74 -2.50 1.84 34.52
N PRO A 75 -2.51 2.00 33.18
CA PRO A 75 -3.63 2.63 32.53
C PRO A 75 -4.94 1.88 32.67
N SER A 76 -6.04 2.61 32.79
CA SER A 76 -7.37 1.99 32.83
C SER A 76 -7.66 1.26 31.51
N ALA A 77 -8.47 0.20 31.61
CA ALA A 77 -8.87 -0.61 30.46
C ALA A 77 -9.47 0.25 29.33
N ASP A 78 -10.31 1.23 29.68
CA ASP A 78 -10.93 2.14 28.71
C ASP A 78 -9.91 2.98 27.93
N LYS A 79 -8.86 3.47 28.61
CA LYS A 79 -7.78 4.23 27.95
C LYS A 79 -6.97 3.33 27.01
N LEU A 80 -6.66 2.10 27.43
CA LEU A 80 -5.98 1.11 26.60
C LEU A 80 -6.81 0.71 25.37
N GLU A 81 -8.13 0.56 25.53
CA GLU A 81 -9.04 0.27 24.42
C GLU A 81 -9.10 1.45 23.43
N GLY A 82 -9.14 2.68 23.94
CA GLY A 82 -9.04 3.89 23.12
C GLY A 82 -7.77 3.93 22.27
N LEU A 83 -6.61 3.63 22.89
CA LEU A 83 -5.33 3.53 22.18
C LEU A 83 -5.37 2.41 21.11
N ALA A 84 -5.90 1.24 21.46
CA ALA A 84 -5.98 0.10 20.54
C ALA A 84 -6.81 0.43 19.31
N ARG A 85 -7.94 1.13 19.48
CA ARG A 85 -8.79 1.61 18.37
C ARG A 85 -8.03 2.60 17.47
N CYS A 86 -7.30 3.55 18.06
CA CYS A 86 -6.46 4.46 17.29
C CYS A 86 -5.38 3.71 16.48
N ARG A 87 -4.74 2.70 17.08
CA ARG A 87 -3.74 1.85 16.40
C ARG A 87 -4.34 1.11 15.21
N VAL A 88 -5.50 0.48 15.38
CA VAL A 88 -6.16 -0.27 14.30
C VAL A 88 -6.45 0.66 13.12
N HIS A 89 -7.09 1.81 13.34
CA HIS A 89 -7.38 2.74 12.25
C HIS A 89 -6.12 3.22 11.53
N TYR A 90 -5.06 3.53 12.28
CA TYR A 90 -3.78 3.94 11.70
C TYR A 90 -3.15 2.84 10.85
N GLU A 91 -3.09 1.60 11.35
CA GLU A 91 -2.48 0.49 10.63
C GLU A 91 -3.27 0.11 9.36
N GLU A 92 -4.59 0.08 9.42
CA GLU A 92 -5.44 -0.17 8.23
C GLU A 92 -5.17 0.87 7.14
N ALA A 93 -5.16 2.16 7.49
CA ALA A 93 -4.90 3.22 6.53
C ALA A 93 -3.45 3.16 5.99
N ARG A 94 -2.47 2.82 6.84
CA ARG A 94 -1.07 2.66 6.44
C ARG A 94 -0.94 1.49 5.45
N GLN A 95 -1.56 0.35 5.73
CA GLN A 95 -1.54 -0.82 4.83
C GLN A 95 -2.20 -0.52 3.49
N ALA A 96 -3.32 0.21 3.48
CA ALA A 96 -3.95 0.66 2.25
C ALA A 96 -3.03 1.56 1.41
N PHE A 97 -2.30 2.48 2.05
CA PHE A 97 -1.34 3.33 1.35
C PHE A 97 -0.12 2.56 0.81
N GLU A 98 0.36 1.55 1.54
CA GLU A 98 1.41 0.64 1.04
C GLU A 98 0.94 -0.17 -0.17
N ALA A 99 -0.29 -0.68 -0.15
CA ALA A 99 -0.88 -1.38 -1.28
C ALA A 99 -0.99 -0.47 -2.52
N LEU A 100 -1.36 0.80 -2.33
CA LEU A 100 -1.36 1.81 -3.39
C LEU A 100 0.05 2.07 -3.95
N ARG A 101 1.04 2.25 -3.07
CA ARG A 101 2.44 2.44 -3.47
C ARG A 101 2.94 1.25 -4.30
N TYR A 102 2.68 0.04 -3.83
CA TYR A 102 3.03 -1.18 -4.54
C TYR A 102 2.36 -1.24 -5.92
N ALA A 103 1.07 -0.89 -6.03
CA ALA A 103 0.36 -0.86 -7.31
C ALA A 103 0.99 0.13 -8.30
N ILE A 104 1.49 1.28 -7.82
CA ILE A 104 2.24 2.24 -8.64
C ILE A 104 3.60 1.65 -9.07
N GLU A 105 4.39 1.11 -8.13
CA GLU A 105 5.71 0.54 -8.39
C GLU A 105 5.66 -0.63 -9.40
N ARG A 106 4.57 -1.41 -9.40
CA ARG A 106 4.37 -2.54 -10.31
C ARG A 106 3.76 -2.14 -11.66
N GLY A 107 3.42 -0.87 -11.84
CA GLY A 107 2.80 -0.35 -13.07
C GLY A 107 1.33 -0.79 -13.23
N TYR A 108 0.63 -1.10 -12.14
CA TYR A 108 -0.81 -1.35 -12.16
C TYR A 108 -1.60 -0.04 -12.24
N ILE A 109 -0.98 1.09 -11.86
CA ILE A 109 -1.52 2.44 -12.02
C ILE A 109 -0.57 3.21 -12.93
N ASP A 110 -1.12 3.88 -13.94
CA ASP A 110 -0.33 4.69 -14.85
C ASP A 110 -0.09 6.08 -14.25
N VAL A 111 1.15 6.39 -13.90
CA VAL A 111 1.53 7.68 -13.31
C VAL A 111 1.37 8.84 -14.29
N GLN A 112 1.40 8.57 -15.60
CA GLN A 112 1.18 9.58 -16.63
C GLN A 112 -0.28 10.05 -16.65
N GLU A 113 -1.22 9.16 -16.30
CA GLU A 113 -2.64 9.48 -16.13
C GLU A 113 -2.92 10.28 -14.84
N LEU A 114 -1.97 10.35 -13.90
CA LEU A 114 -2.14 11.06 -12.61
C LEU A 114 -1.92 12.58 -12.70
N GLN A 115 -1.49 13.11 -13.85
CA GLN A 115 -1.31 14.55 -14.04
C GLN A 115 -2.65 15.24 -14.42
N PRO A 116 -3.03 16.35 -13.76
CA PRO A 116 -4.17 17.13 -14.20
C PRO A 116 -3.87 17.71 -15.60
N GLY A 117 -4.58 17.24 -16.62
CA GLY A 117 -4.47 17.73 -18.00
C GLY A 117 -3.86 16.76 -19.02
N ALA A 118 -3.57 15.49 -18.67
CA ALA A 118 -3.02 14.52 -19.64
C ALA A 118 -4.02 14.00 -20.69
N LYS A 119 -5.24 14.55 -20.76
CA LYS A 119 -6.15 14.38 -21.88
C LYS A 119 -6.58 15.75 -22.41
N ALA A 120 -5.90 16.17 -23.47
CA ALA A 120 -6.43 17.04 -24.52
C ALA A 120 -6.30 16.25 -25.84
#